data_AF-A0A1G5PH65-F1
#
_entry.id   AF-A0A1G5PH65-F1
#
_cell.length_a   1.000
_cell.length_b   1.000
_cell.length_c   1.000
_cell.angle_alpha   90.00
_cell.angle_beta   90.00
_cell.angle_gamma   90.00
#
_symmetry.space_group_name_H-M   'P 1'
#
loop_
_entity.id
_entity.type
_entity.pdbx_description
1 polymer ?
#
loop_
_entity_poly.entity_id
_entity_poly.type
_entity_poly.pdbx_seq_one_letter_code
_entity_poly.pdbx_strand_id
1 'polypeptide(L)' 'MSGATIYVSAEDLDALQEADGILYALFEAADAEATSLKLARDGLRRVIGKTQKAARAAGGRRLVQTALRYAETLEGEN' A
#
# COMPACT_ATOMS: atom_id res chain seq x y z
N MET A 1 -0.95 -22.05 5.40
CA MET A 1 -1.25 -21.59 4.03
C MET A 1 -0.15 -20.64 3.61
N SER A 2 0.62 -20.98 2.57
CA SER A 2 1.57 -20.04 1.96
C SER A 2 0.75 -19.03 1.16
N GLY A 3 0.59 -17.82 1.68
CA GLY A 3 -0.03 -16.73 0.94
C GLY A 3 0.94 -16.22 -0.11
N ALA A 4 0.50 -16.07 -1.36
CA ALA A 4 1.28 -15.39 -2.38
C ALA A 4 1.60 -13.96 -1.91
N THR A 5 2.88 -13.61 -1.84
CA THR A 5 3.31 -12.25 -1.55
C THR A 5 3.50 -11.53 -2.87
N ILE A 6 2.70 -10.48 -3.11
CA ILE A 6 2.82 -9.64 -4.30
C ILE A 6 3.64 -8.41 -3.90
N TYR A 7 4.73 -8.14 -4.63
CA TYR A 7 5.45 -6.89 -4.52
C TYR A 7 4.71 -5.83 -5.34
N VAL A 8 4.44 -4.68 -4.73
CA VAL A 8 3.82 -3.54 -5.38
C VAL A 8 4.82 -2.41 -5.30
N SER A 9 5.29 -1.91 -6.44
CA SER A 9 6.19 -0.76 -6.50
C SER A 9 5.46 0.53 -6.11
N ALA A 10 6.21 1.64 -5.98
CA ALA A 10 5.58 2.96 -5.79
C ALA A 10 4.75 3.37 -7.02
N GLU A 11 5.26 3.13 -8.22
CA GLU A 11 4.57 3.42 -9.49
C GLU A 11 3.28 2.59 -9.63
N ASP A 12 3.33 1.30 -9.25
CA ASP A 12 2.13 0.46 -9.24
C ASP A 12 1.10 0.95 -8.22
N LEU A 13 1.54 1.45 -7.06
CA LEU A 13 0.64 2.01 -6.05
C LEU A 13 -0.06 3.28 -6.56
N ASP A 14 0.66 4.15 -7.26
CA ASP A 14 0.11 5.36 -7.86
C ASP A 14 -0.91 4.99 -8.95
N ALA A 15 -0.58 4.02 -9.82
CA ALA A 15 -1.50 3.52 -10.84
C ALA A 15 -2.78 2.90 -10.23
N LEU A 16 -2.66 2.18 -9.12
CA LEU A 16 -3.82 1.64 -8.38
C LEU A 16 -4.69 2.76 -7.79
N GLN A 17 -4.09 3.85 -7.31
CA GLN A 17 -4.83 5.01 -6.81
C GLN A 17 -5.56 5.75 -7.93
N GLU A 18 -4.94 5.90 -9.10
CA GLU A 18 -5.60 6.45 -10.28
C GLU A 18 -6.80 5.58 -10.71
N ALA A 19 -6.63 4.25 -10.70
CA ALA A 19 -7.71 3.32 -10.97
C ALA A 19 -8.87 3.41 -9.97
N ASP A 20 -8.63 3.68 -8.68
CA ASP A 20 -9.72 3.96 -7.71
C ASP A 20 -10.50 5.23 -8.09
N GLY A 21 -9.81 6.25 -8.58
CA GLY A 21 -10.41 7.48 -9.08
C GLY A 21 -11.30 7.24 -10.30
N ILE A 22 -10.82 6.48 -11.29
CA ILE A 22 -11.58 6.12 -12.49
C ILE A 22 -12.81 5.28 -12.12
N LEU A 23 -12.64 4.25 -11.28
CA LEU A 23 -13.76 3.42 -10.82
C LEU A 23 -14.78 4.22 -10.03
N TYR A 24 -14.35 5.23 -9.26
CA TYR A 24 -15.25 6.14 -8.59
C TYR A 24 -16.06 6.97 -9.57
N ALA A 25 -15.42 7.58 -10.56
CA ALA A 25 -16.11 8.35 -11.59
C ALA A 25 -17.12 7.50 -12.38
N LEU A 26 -16.76 6.25 -12.71
CA LEU A 26 -17.66 5.31 -13.35
C LEU A 26 -18.84 4.92 -12.46
N PHE A 27 -18.60 4.73 -11.15
CA PHE A 27 -19.66 4.44 -10.19
C PHE A 27 -20.64 5.60 -10.04
N GLU A 28 -20.15 6.84 -9.96
CA GLU A 28 -20.98 8.05 -9.89
C GLU A 28 -21.77 8.30 -11.18
N ALA A 29 -21.21 7.93 -12.34
CA ALA A 29 -21.87 8.06 -13.63
C ALA A 29 -22.86 6.91 -13.92
N ALA A 30 -22.76 5.79 -13.19
CA ALA A 30 -23.64 4.65 -13.36
C ALA A 30 -24.94 4.85 -12.56
N ASP A 31 -26.06 4.46 -13.15
CA ASP A 31 -27.37 4.48 -12.47
C ASP A 31 -27.39 3.45 -11.31
N ALA A 32 -28.42 3.52 -10.45
CA ALA A 32 -28.47 2.97 -9.08
C ALA A 32 -28.09 1.49 -8.83
N GLU A 33 -27.78 0.68 -9.85
CA GLU A 33 -27.48 -0.75 -9.77
C GLU A 33 -26.03 -1.13 -10.10
N ALA A 34 -25.07 -0.23 -9.92
CA ALA A 34 -23.64 -0.48 -10.13
C ALA A 34 -22.97 -1.37 -9.06
N THR A 35 -23.62 -2.45 -8.62
CA THR A 35 -23.16 -3.32 -7.53
C THR A 35 -21.79 -3.94 -7.81
N SER A 36 -21.54 -4.35 -9.06
CA SER A 36 -20.24 -4.90 -9.48
C SER A 36 -19.12 -3.85 -9.42
N LEU A 37 -19.39 -2.61 -9.83
CA LEU A 37 -18.42 -1.49 -9.75
C LEU A 37 -18.09 -1.14 -8.30
N LYS A 38 -19.11 -1.13 -7.42
CA LYS A 38 -18.90 -0.94 -5.98
C LYS A 38 -18.00 -2.04 -5.39
N LEU A 39 -18.29 -3.31 -5.69
CA LEU A 39 -17.48 -4.43 -5.21
C LEU A 39 -16.04 -4.37 -5.72
N ALA A 40 -15.84 -4.01 -7.00
CA ALA A 40 -14.53 -3.85 -7.59
C ALA A 40 -13.73 -2.74 -6.90
N ARG A 41 -14.35 -1.58 -6.69
CA ARG A 41 -13.75 -0.44 -5.99
C ARG A 41 -13.40 -0.79 -4.53
N ASP A 42 -14.30 -1.42 -3.80
CA ASP A 42 -14.06 -1.85 -2.42
C ASP A 42 -12.95 -2.92 -2.34
N GLY A 43 -12.84 -3.79 -3.34
CA GLY A 43 -11.72 -4.70 -3.51
C GLY A 43 -10.39 -3.96 -3.67
N LEU A 44 -10.33 -3.02 -4.61
CA LEU A 44 -9.14 -2.22 -4.92
C LEU A 44 -8.68 -1.40 -3.71
N ARG A 45 -9.59 -0.73 -3.01
CA ARG A 45 -9.29 0.03 -1.79
C ARG A 45 -8.66 -0.81 -0.70
N ARG A 46 -9.11 -2.06 -0.54
CA ARG A 46 -8.51 -3.01 0.40
C ARG A 46 -7.08 -3.39 0.00
N VAL A 47 -6.80 -3.53 -1.29
CA VAL A 47 -5.45 -3.77 -1.79
C VAL A 47 -4.55 -2.55 -1.51
N ILE A 48 -4.97 -1.35 -1.90
CA ILE A 48 -4.25 -0.09 -1.64
C ILE A 48 -3.93 0.06 -0.14
N GLY A 49 -4.94 -0.13 0.71
CA GLY A 49 -4.76 -0.02 2.17
C GLY A 49 -3.76 -1.02 2.74
N LYS A 50 -3.78 -2.27 2.26
CA LYS A 50 -2.78 -3.29 2.64
C LYS A 50 -1.38 -2.92 2.16
N THR A 51 -1.24 -2.46 0.92
CA THR A 51 0.04 -2.04 0.34
C THR A 51 0.64 -0.87 1.13
N GLN A 52 -0.13 0.17 1.41
CA GLN A 52 0.34 1.31 2.19
C GLN A 52 0.72 0.91 3.62
N LYS A 53 -0.04 0.02 4.26
CA LYS A 53 0.29 -0.51 5.60
C LYS A 53 1.62 -1.29 5.57
N ALA A 54 1.83 -2.11 4.56
CA ALA A 54 3.08 -2.85 4.38
C ALA A 54 4.27 -1.90 4.14
N ALA A 55 4.10 -0.88 3.31
CA ALA A 55 5.13 0.14 3.05
C ALA A 55 5.53 0.89 4.32
N ARG A 56 4.55 1.33 5.13
CA ARG A 56 4.81 1.99 6.43
C ARG A 56 5.56 1.07 7.40
N ALA A 57 5.16 -0.21 7.48
CA ALA A 57 5.83 -1.18 8.33
C ALA A 57 7.28 -1.45 7.89
N ALA A 58 7.53 -1.54 6.58
CA ALA A 58 8.87 -1.69 6.03
C ALA A 58 9.74 -0.45 6.31
N GLY A 59 9.20 0.76 6.12
CA GLY A 59 9.87 2.02 6.46
C GLY A 59 10.25 2.11 7.94
N GLY A 60 9.33 1.76 8.84
CA GLY A 60 9.59 1.71 10.28
C GLY A 60 10.72 0.75 10.66
N ARG A 61 10.74 -0.47 10.08
CA ARG A 61 11.84 -1.44 10.29
C ARG A 61 13.18 -0.90 9.81
N ARG A 62 13.21 -0.22 8.65
CA ARG A 62 14.43 0.38 8.10
C ARG A 62 14.97 1.49 8.99
N LEU A 63 14.09 2.32 9.56
CA LEU A 63 14.48 3.36 10.53
C LEU A 63 15.09 2.74 11.79
N VAL A 64 14.46 1.72 12.37
CA VAL A 64 14.99 1.01 13.54
C VAL A 64 16.36 0.40 13.26
N GLN A 65 16.55 -0.28 12.13
CA GLN A 65 17.86 -0.83 11.74
C GLN A 65 18.93 0.23 11.50
N THR A 66 18.54 1.42 11.05
CA THR A 66 19.48 2.53 10.86
C THR A 66 19.89 3.12 12.21
N ALA A 67 18.93 3.28 13.14
CA ALA A 67 19.22 3.71 14.49
C ALA A 67 20.12 2.73 15.26
N LEU A 68 19.88 1.42 15.12
CA LEU A 68 20.72 0.37 15.71
C LEU A 68 22.17 0.44 15.20
N ARG A 69 22.37 0.52 13.87
CA ARG A 69 23.71 0.66 13.30
C ARG A 69 24.42 1.93 13.76
N TYR A 70 23.70 3.04 13.88
CA TYR A 70 24.27 4.28 14.38
C TYR A 70 24.69 4.18 15.87
N ALA A 71 23.91 3.48 16.69
CA ALA A 71 24.28 3.20 18.08
C ALA A 71 25.52 2.31 18.18
N GLU A 72 25.62 1.25 17.37
CA GLU A 72 26.79 0.38 17.29
C GLU A 72 28.07 1.14 16.87
N THR A 73 27.96 2.13 15.99
CA THR A 73 29.12 2.98 15.61
C THR A 73 29.59 3.90 16.72
N LEU A 74 28.69 4.40 17.58
CA LEU A 74 29.04 5.28 18.69
C LEU A 74 29.71 4.53 19.86
N GLU A 75 29.39 3.25 20.06
CA GLU A 75 30.02 2.43 21.09
C GLU A 75 31.44 1.97 20.73
N GLY A 76 31.79 1.97 19.43
CA GLY A 76 33.12 1.58 18.94
C GLY A 76 34.16 2.69 18.88
N GLU A 77 33.79 3.94 19.20
CA GLU A 77 34.67 5.12 19.19
C GLU A 77 35.18 5.54 20.60
N ASN A 78 34.92 4.72 21.63
CA ASN A 78 35.45 4.90 22.99
C ASN A 78 36.63 3.97 23.30
#